data_AF-D0NWE8-F1
#
_entry.id   AF-D0NWE8-F1
#
_cell.length_a   1.000
_cell.length_b   1.000
_cell.length_c   1.000
_cell.angle_alpha   90.00
_cell.angle_beta   90.00
_cell.angle_gamma   90.00
#
_symmetry.space_group_name_H-M   'P 1'
#
loop_
_entity.id
_entity.type
_entity.pdbx_description
1 polymer ?
#
loop_
_entity_poly.entity_id
_entity_poly.type
_entity_poly.pdbx_seq_one_letter_code
_entity_poly.pdbx_strand_id
1 'polypeptide(L)'
;MRLLALVPLLMAPSRAFFFHYPSVHGDSYSYEGDGDAPDHPENLFQPDDTFTDVTLENWDLSQVAVLNLPHTVQKLSLVKCKLSVIPEEVRTLKNLRELYDSRALSSFWCQFED
;
A
#
# COMPACT_ATOMS: atom_id res chain seq x y z
N MET A 1 2.32 -44.54 -19.13
CA MET A 1 1.63 -43.24 -19.33
C MET A 1 2.17 -42.27 -18.28
N ARG A 2 2.97 -41.28 -18.69
CA ARG A 2 3.54 -40.27 -17.78
C ARG A 2 2.56 -39.09 -17.73
N LEU A 3 2.00 -38.81 -16.55
CA LEU A 3 1.20 -37.61 -16.31
C LEU A 3 2.12 -36.38 -16.44
N LEU A 4 1.84 -35.55 -17.44
CA LEU A 4 2.39 -34.20 -17.54
C LEU A 4 1.66 -33.34 -16.51
N ALA A 5 2.36 -32.92 -15.47
CA ALA A 5 1.88 -31.92 -14.53
C ALA A 5 1.81 -30.57 -15.25
N LEU A 6 0.59 -30.12 -15.55
CA LEU A 6 0.29 -28.76 -15.99
C LEU A 6 0.51 -27.84 -14.78
N VAL A 7 1.64 -27.14 -14.76
CA VAL A 7 1.86 -25.99 -13.87
C VAL A 7 1.03 -24.84 -14.44
N PRO A 8 0.03 -24.31 -13.71
CA PRO A 8 -0.63 -23.10 -14.14
C PRO A 8 0.36 -21.95 -13.97
N LEU A 9 0.85 -21.41 -15.08
CA LEU A 9 1.45 -20.06 -15.08
C LEU A 9 0.33 -19.12 -14.61
N LEU A 10 0.42 -18.62 -13.37
CA LEU A 10 -0.35 -17.45 -12.97
C LEU A 10 0.06 -16.32 -13.93
N MET A 11 -0.80 -16.01 -14.91
CA MET A 11 -0.72 -14.73 -15.59
C MET A 11 -1.08 -13.68 -14.55
N ALA A 12 -0.08 -13.06 -13.95
CA ALA A 12 -0.28 -11.81 -13.24
C ALA A 12 -0.96 -10.84 -14.22
N PRO A 13 -2.08 -10.20 -13.84
CA PRO A 13 -2.77 -9.27 -14.72
C PRO A 13 -1.81 -8.13 -15.03
N SER A 14 -1.36 -8.06 -16.28
CA SER A 14 -0.63 -6.92 -16.83
C SER A 14 -1.57 -5.70 -16.80
N ARG A 15 -1.52 -4.93 -15.72
CA ARG A 15 -2.30 -3.70 -15.58
C ARG A 15 -1.67 -2.61 -16.45
N ALA A 16 -2.37 -2.28 -17.52
CA ALA A 16 -2.12 -1.08 -18.30
C ALA A 16 -2.95 0.08 -17.68
N PHE A 17 -2.32 0.92 -16.86
CA PHE A 17 -2.78 2.27 -16.52
C PHE A 17 -1.55 3.18 -16.34
N PHE A 18 -1.67 4.45 -16.71
CA PHE A 18 -0.61 5.29 -17.26
C PHE A 18 0.39 5.89 -16.23
N PHE A 19 1.66 5.94 -16.66
CA PHE A 19 2.84 6.75 -16.24
C PHE A 19 3.43 6.75 -14.83
N HIS A 20 2.91 6.03 -13.84
CA HIS A 20 3.67 5.72 -12.63
C HIS A 20 3.47 4.25 -12.30
N TYR A 21 4.52 3.43 -12.44
CA TYR A 21 4.47 2.03 -12.08
C TYR A 21 4.99 1.87 -10.65
N PRO A 22 4.27 1.16 -9.77
CA PRO A 22 4.80 0.82 -8.47
C PRO A 22 6.06 -0.03 -8.64
N SER A 23 7.10 0.32 -7.91
CA SER A 23 8.33 -0.45 -7.79
C SER A 23 8.15 -1.51 -6.73
N VAL A 24 8.12 -2.77 -7.15
CA VAL A 24 7.99 -3.92 -6.25
C VAL A 24 9.33 -4.62 -6.14
N HIS A 25 9.83 -4.78 -4.91
CA HIS A 25 11.05 -5.51 -4.61
C HIS A 25 10.80 -6.53 -3.50
N GLY A 26 10.57 -7.79 -3.88
CA GLY A 26 10.16 -8.84 -2.96
C GLY A 26 8.81 -8.50 -2.34
N ASP A 27 8.78 -8.40 -1.00
CA ASP A 27 7.59 -8.07 -0.22
C ASP A 27 7.41 -6.56 -0.01
N SER A 28 8.29 -5.75 -0.63
CA SER A 28 8.22 -4.29 -0.59
C SER A 28 7.53 -3.72 -1.82
N TYR A 29 6.54 -2.86 -1.58
CA TYR A 29 5.81 -2.09 -2.58
C TYR A 29 6.13 -0.60 -2.39
N SER A 30 6.60 0.06 -3.43
CA SER A 30 6.84 1.51 -3.44
C SER A 30 6.10 2.16 -4.59
N TYR A 31 5.34 3.22 -4.34
CA TYR A 31 4.60 3.92 -5.38
C TYR A 31 4.72 5.43 -5.24
N GLU A 32 5.39 6.05 -6.21
CA GLU A 32 5.58 7.48 -6.30
C GLU A 32 4.51 8.10 -7.22
N GLY A 33 3.80 9.08 -6.69
CA GLY A 33 2.83 9.90 -7.41
C GLY A 33 3.39 11.24 -7.84
N ASP A 34 2.58 11.96 -8.59
CA ASP A 34 2.87 13.30 -9.11
C ASP A 34 2.35 14.44 -8.20
N GLY A 35 1.73 14.11 -7.08
CA GLY A 35 1.16 15.05 -6.12
C GLY A 35 -0.36 15.21 -6.24
N ASP A 36 -0.98 14.52 -7.20
CA ASP A 36 -2.43 14.45 -7.37
C ASP A 36 -3.02 13.24 -6.63
N ALA A 37 -4.35 13.17 -6.61
CA ALA A 37 -5.06 12.04 -6.02
C ALA A 37 -4.94 10.82 -6.94
N PRO A 38 -4.73 9.61 -6.39
CA PRO A 38 -4.77 8.41 -7.22
C PRO A 38 -6.16 8.27 -7.85
N ASP A 39 -6.22 7.98 -9.15
CA ASP A 39 -7.49 7.83 -9.89
C ASP A 39 -8.37 6.71 -9.32
N HIS A 40 -7.73 5.63 -8.84
CA HIS A 40 -8.38 4.45 -8.27
C HIS A 40 -7.65 3.97 -7.01
N PRO A 41 -7.81 4.66 -5.85
CA PRO A 41 -7.15 4.29 -4.61
C PRO A 41 -7.51 2.86 -4.13
N GLU A 42 -8.73 2.42 -4.39
CA GLU A 42 -9.22 1.08 -4.04
C GLU A 42 -8.50 -0.04 -4.80
N ASN A 43 -7.84 0.30 -5.91
CA ASN A 43 -7.15 -0.63 -6.78
C ASN A 43 -5.64 -0.63 -6.56
N LEU A 44 -5.10 0.17 -5.64
CA LEU A 44 -3.65 0.25 -5.40
C LEU A 44 -3.06 -1.10 -4.98
N PHE A 45 -3.82 -1.85 -4.18
CA PHE A 45 -3.48 -3.19 -3.72
C PHE A 45 -4.59 -4.17 -4.12
N GLN A 46 -4.20 -5.41 -4.40
CA GLN A 46 -5.11 -6.52 -4.59
C GLN A 46 -5.40 -7.19 -3.24
N PRO A 47 -6.58 -7.82 -3.07
CA PRO A 47 -6.93 -8.49 -1.81
C PRO A 47 -6.01 -9.68 -1.46
N ASP A 48 -5.26 -10.20 -2.43
CA ASP A 48 -4.27 -11.27 -2.28
C ASP A 48 -2.83 -10.76 -2.15
N ASP A 49 -2.60 -9.44 -2.20
CA ASP A 49 -1.27 -8.89 -1.99
C ASP A 49 -0.80 -9.17 -0.56
N THR A 50 0.46 -9.61 -0.44
CA THR A 50 1.07 -9.98 0.84
C THR A 50 2.22 -9.06 1.22
N PHE A 51 2.25 -7.84 0.70
CA PHE A 51 3.32 -6.88 0.99
C PHE A 51 3.42 -6.60 2.49
N THR A 52 4.65 -6.64 3.00
CA THR A 52 4.96 -6.30 4.39
C THR A 52 5.40 -4.86 4.52
N ASP A 53 5.98 -4.30 3.46
CA ASP A 53 6.59 -2.97 3.46
C ASP A 53 6.00 -2.14 2.32
N VAL A 54 5.15 -1.18 2.66
CA VAL A 54 4.45 -0.33 1.69
C VAL A 54 4.94 1.10 1.84
N THR A 55 5.36 1.69 0.74
CA THR A 55 5.77 3.10 0.64
C THR A 55 4.92 3.80 -0.42
N LEU A 56 4.21 4.85 -0.04
CA LEU A 56 3.52 5.76 -0.94
C LEU A 56 4.21 7.11 -0.84
N GLU A 57 4.68 7.64 -1.97
CA GLU A 57 5.32 8.96 -2.02
C GLU A 57 4.52 9.92 -2.88
N ASN A 58 4.37 11.17 -2.43
CA ASN A 58 3.83 12.29 -3.21
C ASN A 58 2.41 12.04 -3.78
N TRP A 59 1.49 11.55 -2.93
CA TRP A 59 0.08 11.36 -3.29
C TRP A 59 -0.86 12.31 -2.54
N ASP A 60 -1.88 12.81 -3.20
CA ASP A 60 -3.00 13.52 -2.54
C ASP A 60 -4.07 12.52 -2.06
N LEU A 61 -3.89 12.02 -0.84
CA LEU A 61 -4.81 11.10 -0.19
C LEU A 61 -5.87 11.85 0.65
N SER A 62 -6.06 13.16 0.42
CA SER A 62 -6.89 14.00 1.31
C SER A 62 -8.37 13.62 1.27
N GLN A 63 -8.82 13.10 0.12
CA GLN A 63 -10.18 12.61 -0.10
C GLN A 63 -10.28 11.09 -0.17
N VAL A 64 -9.16 10.38 0.02
CA VAL A 64 -9.11 8.92 -0.07
C VAL A 64 -9.51 8.34 1.28
N ALA A 65 -10.72 7.80 1.34
CA ALA A 65 -11.24 7.14 2.54
C ALA A 65 -10.78 5.67 2.66
N VAL A 66 -10.54 4.99 1.54
CA VAL A 66 -10.24 3.55 1.50
C VAL A 66 -9.06 3.30 0.55
N LEU A 67 -8.03 2.60 1.03
CA LEU A 67 -6.83 2.24 0.26
C LEU A 67 -6.69 0.73 0.02
N ASN A 68 -7.53 -0.11 0.63
CA ASN A 68 -7.41 -1.58 0.57
C ASN A 68 -6.01 -2.10 0.94
N LEU A 69 -5.40 -1.53 1.99
CA LEU A 69 -4.07 -1.95 2.43
C LEU A 69 -4.06 -3.44 2.82
N PRO A 70 -3.01 -4.20 2.42
CA PRO A 70 -2.93 -5.60 2.77
C PRO A 70 -2.78 -5.81 4.29
N HIS A 71 -3.48 -6.80 4.84
CA HIS A 71 -3.46 -7.08 6.28
C HIS A 71 -2.10 -7.57 6.80
N THR A 72 -1.17 -7.91 5.90
CA THR A 72 0.21 -8.32 6.18
C THR A 72 1.17 -7.15 6.35
N VAL A 73 0.74 -5.91 6.05
CA VAL A 73 1.62 -4.74 6.15
C VAL A 73 2.10 -4.57 7.58
N GLN A 74 3.41 -4.58 7.72
CA GLN A 74 4.12 -4.31 8.97
C GLN A 74 4.69 -2.90 8.97
N LYS A 75 5.11 -2.40 7.81
CA LYS A 75 5.67 -1.08 7.65
C LYS A 75 4.90 -0.31 6.58
N LEU A 76 4.28 0.80 6.98
CA LEU A 76 3.60 1.71 6.08
C LEU A 76 4.29 3.07 6.12
N SER A 77 4.78 3.53 4.97
CA SER A 77 5.47 4.81 4.82
C SER A 77 4.71 5.69 3.85
N LEU A 78 4.24 6.84 4.33
CA LEU A 78 3.48 7.87 3.63
C LEU A 78 4.34 9.13 3.56
N VAL A 79 5.11 9.26 2.49
CA VAL A 79 6.09 10.32 2.30
C VAL A 79 5.48 11.42 1.44
N LYS A 80 5.40 12.66 1.94
CA LYS A 80 4.77 13.79 1.23
C LYS A 80 3.33 13.51 0.80
N CYS A 81 2.64 12.58 1.44
CA CYS A 81 1.23 12.34 1.19
C CYS A 81 0.38 13.36 1.95
N LYS A 82 -0.62 13.94 1.28
CA LYS A 82 -1.63 14.77 1.95
C LYS A 82 -2.75 13.86 2.45
N LEU A 83 -2.90 13.62 3.75
CA LEU A 83 -4.08 12.92 4.32
C LEU A 83 -4.88 13.85 5.23
N SER A 84 -6.13 14.17 4.91
CA SER A 84 -6.94 14.96 5.85
C SER A 84 -7.32 14.14 7.10
N VAL A 85 -7.46 12.83 6.93
CA VAL A 85 -7.87 11.87 7.95
C VAL A 85 -7.10 10.57 7.71
N ILE A 86 -6.73 9.88 8.79
CA ILE A 86 -6.12 8.56 8.67
C ILE A 86 -7.24 7.53 8.45
N PRO A 87 -7.17 6.70 7.39
CA PRO A 87 -8.19 5.69 7.12
C PRO A 87 -8.38 4.75 8.32
N GLU A 88 -9.62 4.39 8.63
CA GLU A 88 -9.92 3.37 9.66
C GLU A 88 -9.29 2.01 9.28
N GLU A 89 -9.05 1.76 8.00
CA GLU A 89 -8.32 0.58 7.50
C GLU A 89 -6.93 0.48 8.14
N VAL A 90 -6.19 1.60 8.25
CA VAL A 90 -4.87 1.61 8.90
C VAL A 90 -4.98 1.21 10.36
N ARG A 91 -6.08 1.57 11.03
CA ARG A 91 -6.36 1.19 12.42
C ARG A 91 -6.70 -0.29 12.56
N THR A 92 -7.27 -0.91 11.52
CA THR A 92 -7.55 -2.35 11.51
C THR A 92 -6.32 -3.22 11.20
N LEU A 93 -5.19 -2.65 10.76
CA LEU A 93 -3.96 -3.39 10.50
C LEU A 93 -3.29 -3.83 11.80
N LYS A 94 -3.63 -5.04 12.27
CA LYS A 94 -3.07 -5.63 13.51
C LYS A 94 -1.57 -5.93 13.45
N ASN A 95 -1.03 -6.09 12.24
CA ASN A 95 0.38 -6.42 12.03
C ASN A 95 1.27 -5.18 11.84
N LEU A 96 0.66 -3.98 11.79
CA LEU A 96 1.38 -2.73 11.60
C LEU A 96 2.30 -2.46 12.79
N ARG A 97 3.60 -2.40 12.53
CA ARG A 97 4.65 -2.09 13.51
C ARG A 97 5.17 -0.67 13.35
N GLU A 98 5.26 -0.20 12.10
CA GLU A 98 5.84 1.08 11.76
C GLU A 98 4.90 1.85 10.84
N LEU A 99 4.49 3.05 11.27
CA LEU A 99 3.76 4.01 10.45
C LEU A 99 4.59 5.29 10.35
N TYR A 100 5.09 5.59 9.16
CA TYR A 100 5.73 6.87 8.87
C TYR A 100 4.76 7.74 8.11
N ASP A 101 4.23 8.80 8.71
CA ASP A 101 3.59 9.89 7.98
C ASP A 101 4.49 11.12 8.11
N SER A 102 4.93 11.66 6.98
CA SER A 102 5.74 12.88 6.90
C SER A 102 5.13 14.10 7.63
N ARG A 103 3.83 14.09 7.91
CA ARG A 103 3.14 15.12 8.71
C ARG A 103 2.96 14.74 10.17
N ALA A 104 3.01 13.45 10.51
CA ALA A 104 2.73 12.94 11.85
C ALA A 104 3.99 12.69 12.70
N LEU A 105 5.15 13.22 12.29
CA LEU A 105 6.42 13.16 13.03
C LEU A 105 6.38 13.73 14.47
N SER A 106 5.21 14.11 15.00
CA SER A 106 5.03 14.60 16.37
C SER A 106 4.02 13.83 17.23
N SER A 107 3.11 13.00 16.70
CA SER A 107 1.95 12.53 17.51
C SER A 107 1.61 11.04 17.44
N PHE A 108 1.99 10.32 16.39
CA PHE A 108 1.51 8.93 16.23
C PHE A 108 2.23 7.89 17.10
N TRP A 109 3.46 8.18 17.54
CA TRP A 109 4.21 7.31 18.45
C TRP A 109 3.59 7.21 19.86
N CYS A 110 2.70 8.13 20.25
CA CYS A 110 2.06 8.10 21.57
C CYS A 110 0.85 7.15 21.68
N GLN A 111 0.35 6.56 20.58
CA GLN A 111 -0.92 5.83 20.60
C GLN A 111 -0.78 4.30 20.48
N PHE A 112 0.41 3.79 20.14
CA PHE A 112 0.68 2.37 19.94
C PHE A 112 1.53 1.73 21.06
N GLU A 113 1.93 2.53 22.05
CA GLU A 113 2.55 2.07 23.31
C GLU A 113 1.46 2.11 24.42
N ASP A 114 0.62 1.08 24.48
CA ASP A 114 -0.05 0.61 25.72
C ASP A 114 -0.34 -0.88 25.61
#